data_AF-A0A2X3KJA1-F1
#
_entry.id   AF-A0A2X3KJA1-F1
#
_cell.length_a   1.000
_cell.length_b   1.000
_cell.length_c   1.000
_cell.angle_alpha   90.00
_cell.angle_beta   90.00
_cell.angle_gamma   90.00
#
_symmetry.space_group_name_H-M   'P 1'
#
loop_
_entity.id
_entity.type
_entity.pdbx_description
1 polymer ?
#
loop_
_entity_poly.entity_id
_entity_poly.type
_entity_poly.pdbx_seq_one_letter_code
_entity_poly.pdbx_strand_id
1 'polypeptide(L)'
;MAKDYYAGLMAKKGDVSGEYDSDAWTQAINVATGGVYDYNGQGEVLLPWGMSAEEFDKQVNQAWKSQVVDAGIKAPPGQYGLQSYGDSQYLVKLGAGYLLKSDGSPVILDLTQRRQRFIEGIPQ
;
A
#
# COMPACT_ATOMS: atom_id res chain seq x y z
N MET A 1 0.74 13.12 -9.98
CA MET A 1 0.97 11.91 -10.80
C MET A 1 -0.32 11.11 -11.05
N ALA A 2 -0.98 10.52 -10.05
CA ALA A 2 -2.25 9.78 -10.29
C ALA A 2 -3.43 10.67 -10.75
N LYS A 3 -3.55 11.88 -10.19
CA LYS A 3 -4.55 12.88 -10.62
C LYS A 3 -4.35 13.34 -12.07
N ASP A 4 -3.09 13.51 -12.49
CA ASP A 4 -2.76 14.02 -13.82
C ASP A 4 -3.05 12.98 -14.90
N TYR A 5 -2.87 11.69 -14.57
CA TYR A 5 -3.22 10.59 -15.48
C TYR A 5 -4.74 10.42 -15.62
N TYR A 6 -5.49 10.53 -14.52
CA TYR A 6 -6.96 10.51 -14.55
C TYR A 6 -7.53 11.67 -15.39
N ALA A 7 -7.00 12.89 -15.21
CA ALA A 7 -7.40 14.05 -16.01
C ALA A 7 -7.11 13.85 -17.52
N GLY A 8 -5.96 13.25 -17.86
CA GLY A 8 -5.61 12.91 -19.24
C GLY A 8 -6.50 11.83 -19.86
N LEU A 9 -6.93 10.84 -19.08
CA LEU A 9 -7.78 9.74 -19.54
C LEU A 9 -9.21 10.20 -19.81
N MET A 10 -9.77 11.04 -18.93
CA MET A 10 -11.10 11.63 -19.09
C MET A 10 -11.15 12.60 -20.27
N ALA A 11 -10.09 13.40 -20.48
CA ALA A 11 -9.97 14.27 -21.65
C ALA A 11 -9.95 13.49 -22.98
N LYS A 12 -9.39 12.27 -22.99
CA LYS A 12 -9.31 11.42 -24.18
C LYS A 12 -10.61 10.66 -24.48
N LYS A 13 -11.42 10.36 -23.46
CA LYS A 13 -12.72 9.67 -23.58
C LYS A 13 -13.87 10.60 -24.03
N GLY A 14 -13.70 11.91 -23.91
CA GLY A 14 -14.71 12.89 -24.38
C GLY A 14 -16.00 12.91 -23.57
N ASP A 15 -15.99 12.35 -22.36
CA ASP A 15 -17.15 12.24 -21.49
C ASP A 15 -16.98 13.18 -20.27
N VAL A 16 -17.78 14.25 -20.26
CA VAL A 16 -17.78 15.32 -19.24
C VAL A 16 -19.01 15.21 -18.33
N SER A 17 -19.64 14.04 -18.28
CA SER A 17 -20.93 13.81 -17.60
C SER A 17 -20.85 13.78 -16.07
N GLY A 18 -19.66 13.57 -15.49
CA GLY A 18 -19.49 13.53 -14.03
C GLY A 18 -20.04 12.25 -13.37
N GLU A 19 -20.35 11.20 -14.15
CA GLU A 19 -20.64 9.88 -13.58
C GLU A 19 -19.35 9.20 -13.13
N TYR A 20 -19.39 8.67 -11.90
CA TYR A 20 -18.31 7.89 -11.29
C TYR A 20 -18.11 6.59 -12.07
N ASP A 21 -17.23 6.63 -13.07
CA ASP A 21 -16.76 5.45 -13.80
C ASP A 21 -15.72 4.72 -12.93
N SER A 22 -16.21 3.76 -12.15
CA SER A 22 -15.39 2.89 -11.29
C SER A 22 -14.34 2.11 -12.07
N ASP A 23 -14.58 1.81 -13.35
CA ASP A 23 -13.63 1.09 -14.19
C ASP A 23 -12.49 2.00 -14.63
N ALA A 24 -12.76 3.26 -14.95
CA ALA A 24 -11.73 4.26 -15.24
C ALA A 24 -10.89 4.61 -14.00
N TRP A 25 -11.52 4.68 -12.82
CA TRP A 25 -10.81 4.82 -11.54
C TRP A 25 -9.93 3.61 -11.24
N THR A 26 -10.47 2.40 -11.42
CA THR A 26 -9.74 1.14 -11.23
C THR A 26 -8.59 1.01 -12.24
N GLN A 27 -8.77 1.43 -13.49
CA GLN A 27 -7.68 1.48 -14.48
C GLN A 27 -6.59 2.48 -14.11
N ALA A 28 -6.96 3.68 -13.63
CA ALA A 28 -5.99 4.67 -13.19
C ALA A 28 -5.22 4.20 -11.93
N ILE A 29 -5.91 3.54 -11.00
CA ILE A 29 -5.33 2.91 -9.81
C ILE A 29 -4.39 1.77 -10.23
N ASN A 30 -4.83 0.86 -11.11
CA ASN A 30 -4.00 -0.24 -11.62
C ASN A 30 -2.74 0.28 -12.35
N VAL A 31 -2.88 1.35 -13.12
CA VAL A 31 -1.74 2.00 -13.81
C VAL A 31 -0.80 2.71 -12.83
N ALA A 32 -1.33 3.32 -11.76
CA ALA A 32 -0.53 4.10 -10.81
C ALA A 32 0.07 3.27 -9.67
N THR A 33 -0.56 2.17 -9.27
CA THR A 33 -0.22 1.40 -8.06
C THR A 33 -0.10 -0.11 -8.33
N GLY A 34 -0.35 -0.62 -9.53
CA GLY A 34 -0.29 -2.07 -9.79
C GLY A 34 -1.53 -2.85 -9.34
N GLY A 35 -2.50 -2.17 -8.74
CA GLY A 35 -3.87 -2.64 -8.48
C GLY A 35 -4.26 -2.72 -7.01
N VAL A 36 -5.44 -3.30 -6.77
CA VAL A 36 -5.99 -3.55 -5.43
C VAL A 36 -5.83 -5.03 -5.03
N TYR A 37 -5.59 -5.29 -3.76
CA TYR A 37 -5.42 -6.63 -3.20
C TYR A 37 -6.06 -6.74 -1.82
N ASP A 38 -6.82 -7.81 -1.55
CA ASP A 38 -7.38 -8.06 -0.21
C ASP A 38 -6.36 -8.78 0.67
N TYR A 39 -5.77 -8.03 1.59
CA TYR A 39 -4.78 -8.56 2.52
C TYR A 39 -5.46 -9.16 3.74
N ASN A 40 -5.31 -10.47 3.94
CA ASN A 40 -5.89 -11.25 5.04
C ASN A 40 -7.42 -11.19 5.17
N GLY A 41 -8.17 -10.81 4.12
CA GLY A 41 -9.64 -10.69 4.20
C GLY A 41 -10.10 -9.48 5.02
N GLN A 42 -9.21 -8.51 5.26
CA GLN A 42 -9.43 -7.35 6.14
C GLN A 42 -9.66 -6.04 5.37
N GLY A 43 -9.84 -6.16 4.05
CA GLY A 43 -10.13 -5.07 3.12
C GLY A 43 -9.07 -4.91 2.04
N GLU A 44 -9.44 -4.18 0.99
CA GLU A 44 -8.58 -3.93 -0.15
C GLU A 44 -7.49 -2.89 0.16
N VAL A 45 -6.26 -3.21 -0.22
CA VAL A 45 -5.10 -2.31 -0.21
C VAL A 45 -4.56 -2.09 -1.60
N LEU A 46 -3.96 -0.92 -1.79
CA LEU A 46 -3.28 -0.58 -3.04
C LEU A 46 -1.92 -1.27 -3.04
N LEU A 47 -1.66 -2.08 -4.06
CA LEU A 47 -0.32 -2.61 -4.28
C LEU A 47 0.65 -1.47 -4.62
N PRO A 48 1.97 -1.70 -4.53
CA PRO A 48 2.96 -0.84 -5.17
C PRO A 48 3.05 -1.13 -6.68
N TRP A 49 3.36 -0.10 -7.47
CA TRP A 49 3.46 -0.25 -8.92
C TRP A 49 4.44 -1.36 -9.33
N GLY A 50 3.97 -2.26 -10.20
CA GLY A 50 4.73 -3.41 -10.69
C GLY A 50 4.93 -4.54 -9.68
N MET A 51 4.32 -4.46 -8.49
CA MET A 51 4.41 -5.50 -7.46
C MET A 51 3.24 -6.48 -7.60
N SER A 52 3.54 -7.78 -7.64
CA SER A 52 2.51 -8.83 -7.56
C SER A 52 2.02 -8.98 -6.13
N ALA A 53 0.82 -9.56 -5.95
CA ALA A 53 0.28 -9.86 -4.61
C ALA A 53 1.23 -10.78 -3.79
N GLU A 54 1.85 -11.78 -4.42
CA GLU A 54 2.79 -12.68 -3.73
C GLU A 54 4.05 -11.93 -3.27
N GLU A 55 4.59 -11.02 -4.08
CA GLU A 55 5.72 -10.19 -3.69
C GLU A 55 5.32 -9.21 -2.60
N PHE A 56 4.11 -8.66 -2.68
CA PHE A 56 3.54 -7.80 -1.64
C PHE A 56 3.47 -8.52 -0.29
N ASP A 57 2.95 -9.74 -0.24
CA ASP A 57 2.89 -10.54 0.98
C ASP A 57 4.28 -10.78 1.58
N LYS A 58 5.27 -11.10 0.74
CA LYS A 58 6.67 -11.28 1.16
C LYS A 58 7.23 -9.99 1.76
N GLN A 59 7.01 -8.85 1.10
CA GLN A 59 7.51 -7.55 1.56
C GLN A 59 6.82 -7.11 2.85
N VAL A 60 5.50 -7.31 2.98
CA VAL A 60 4.76 -7.01 4.20
C VAL A 60 5.27 -7.85 5.37
N ASN A 61 5.47 -9.16 5.18
CA ASN A 61 6.01 -10.04 6.23
C ASN A 61 7.41 -9.61 6.70
N GLN A 62 8.24 -9.13 5.78
CA GLN A 62 9.58 -8.64 6.08
C GLN A 62 9.56 -7.28 6.77
N ALA A 63 8.69 -6.37 6.31
CA ALA A 63 8.45 -5.08 6.95
C ALA A 63 7.90 -5.28 8.38
N TRP A 64 6.97 -6.21 8.57
CA TRP A 64 6.45 -6.58 9.87
C TRP A 64 7.56 -7.02 10.83
N LYS A 65 8.42 -7.95 10.39
CA LYS A 65 9.54 -8.40 11.20
C LYS A 65 10.45 -7.23 11.60
N SER A 66 10.90 -6.43 10.63
CA SER A 66 11.88 -5.36 10.88
C SER A 66 11.32 -4.13 11.61
N GLN A 67 10.10 -3.71 11.28
CA GLN A 67 9.52 -2.45 11.75
C GLN A 67 8.61 -2.63 12.96
N VAL A 68 8.16 -3.85 13.24
CA VAL A 68 7.29 -4.17 14.39
C VAL A 68 8.02 -5.05 15.39
N VAL A 69 8.46 -6.24 14.96
CA VAL A 69 9.06 -7.23 15.88
C VAL A 69 10.43 -6.76 16.37
N ASP A 70 11.35 -6.45 15.46
CA ASP A 70 12.71 -6.03 15.79
C ASP A 70 12.73 -4.65 16.48
N ALA A 71 11.70 -3.83 16.25
CA ALA A 71 11.46 -2.55 16.94
C ALA A 71 10.85 -2.70 18.34
N GLY A 72 10.52 -3.93 18.78
CA GLY A 72 9.94 -4.20 20.10
C GLY A 72 8.50 -3.72 20.27
N ILE A 73 7.77 -3.47 19.18
CA ILE A 73 6.36 -3.07 19.22
C ILE A 73 5.51 -4.27 19.58
N LYS A 74 4.73 -4.16 20.66
CA LYS A 74 3.83 -5.21 21.12
C LYS A 74 2.58 -5.26 20.25
N ALA A 75 2.55 -6.22 19.32
CA ALA A 75 1.33 -6.56 18.60
C ALA A 75 0.59 -7.72 19.29
N PRO A 76 -0.75 -7.63 19.46
CA PRO A 76 -1.54 -8.74 19.96
C PRO A 76 -1.50 -9.93 18.98
N PRO A 77 -1.61 -11.18 19.48
CA PRO A 77 -1.70 -12.35 18.62
C PRO A 77 -3.01 -12.33 17.82
N GLY A 78 -2.94 -12.60 16.52
CA GLY A 78 -4.10 -12.63 15.63
C GLY A 78 -3.76 -12.20 14.21
N GLN A 79 -4.75 -12.25 13.32
CA GLN A 79 -4.64 -11.65 11.99
C GLN A 79 -4.74 -10.14 12.10
N TYR A 80 -3.95 -9.44 11.26
CA TYR A 80 -4.03 -7.99 11.10
C TYR A 80 -4.36 -7.67 9.65
N GLY A 81 -5.02 -6.54 9.45
CA GLY A 81 -5.28 -5.96 8.14
C GLY A 81 -4.31 -4.84 7.82
N LEU A 82 -4.38 -4.36 6.59
CA LEU A 82 -3.65 -3.19 6.14
C LEU A 82 -4.61 -2.14 5.59
N GLN A 83 -4.19 -0.89 5.67
CA GLN A 83 -4.86 0.23 5.01
C GLN A 83 -3.84 1.11 4.31
N SER A 84 -4.08 1.37 3.03
CA SER A 84 -3.25 2.27 2.23
C SER A 84 -3.20 3.66 2.87
N TYR A 85 -1.98 4.16 3.11
CA TYR A 85 -1.73 5.46 3.74
C TYR A 85 -0.95 6.39 2.82
N GLY A 86 0.06 5.88 2.15
CA GLY A 86 0.93 6.63 1.23
C GLY A 86 1.52 5.72 0.17
N ASP A 87 2.47 6.24 -0.61
CA ASP A 87 3.17 5.44 -1.62
C ASP A 87 3.92 4.28 -0.95
N SER A 88 3.44 3.06 -1.19
CA SER A 88 3.97 1.84 -0.58
C SER A 88 4.03 1.88 0.96
N GLN A 89 3.15 2.67 1.59
CA GLN A 89 3.05 2.83 3.05
C GLN A 89 1.66 2.41 3.52
N TYR A 90 1.63 1.60 4.57
CA TYR A 90 0.42 0.93 5.04
C TYR A 90 0.24 1.05 6.55
N LEU A 91 -0.93 1.50 6.98
CA LEU A 91 -1.33 1.44 8.39
C LEU A 91 -1.73 0.01 8.74
N VAL A 92 -1.30 -0.46 9.92
CA VAL A 92 -1.68 -1.77 10.44
C VAL A 92 -3.03 -1.68 11.14
N LYS A 93 -4.05 -2.39 10.63
CA LYS A 93 -5.38 -2.50 11.24
C LYS A 93 -5.43 -3.68 12.22
N LEU A 94 -5.93 -3.41 13.42
CA LEU A 94 -6.18 -4.40 14.47
C LEU A 94 -7.58 -4.22 15.04
N GLY A 95 -8.47 -5.17 14.75
CA GLY A 95 -9.86 -5.10 15.17
C GLY A 95 -10.54 -3.83 14.65
N ALA A 96 -11.07 -3.01 15.56
CA ALA A 96 -11.74 -1.75 15.24
C ALA A 96 -10.78 -0.54 15.11
N GLY A 97 -9.48 -0.72 15.30
CA GLY A 97 -8.50 0.37 15.33
C GLY A 97 -7.20 0.05 14.59
N TYR A 98 -6.15 0.80 14.93
CA TYR A 98 -4.81 0.62 14.38
C TYR A 98 -3.84 0.11 15.44
N LEU A 99 -2.80 -0.62 15.02
CA LEU A 99 -1.67 -0.89 15.89
C LEU A 99 -0.96 0.42 16.21
N LEU A 100 -0.70 0.67 17.50
CA LEU A 100 -0.03 1.87 17.98
C LEU A 100 1.37 1.54 18.48
N LYS A 101 2.29 2.48 18.32
CA LYS A 101 3.61 2.48 18.95
C LYS A 101 3.50 2.91 20.41
N SER A 102 4.61 2.84 21.14
CA SER A 102 4.70 3.28 22.54
C SER A 102 4.41 4.76 22.75
N ASP A 103 4.60 5.59 21.72
CA ASP A 103 4.31 7.03 21.73
C ASP A 103 2.84 7.35 21.39
N GLY A 104 2.00 6.33 21.14
CA GLY A 104 0.61 6.48 20.76
C GLY A 104 0.36 6.78 19.28
N SER A 105 1.41 6.94 18.47
CA SER A 105 1.28 7.08 17.02
C SER A 105 0.99 5.73 16.34
N PRO A 106 0.28 5.69 15.22
CA PRO A 106 0.02 4.43 14.52
C PRO A 106 1.29 3.84 13.90
N VAL A 107 1.34 2.52 13.83
CA VAL A 107 2.35 1.77 13.10
C VAL A 107 2.06 1.88 11.61
N ILE A 108 3.06 2.35 10.88
CA ILE A 108 3.07 2.43 9.42
C ILE A 108 4.16 1.47 8.96
N LEU A 109 3.77 0.49 8.15
CA LEU A 109 4.70 -0.36 7.41
C LEU A 109 5.10 0.36 6.13
N ASP A 110 6.39 0.66 6.00
CA ASP A 110 6.96 1.25 4.81
C ASP A 110 7.67 0.18 3.96
N LEU A 111 7.15 -0.10 2.77
CA LEU A 111 7.74 -1.08 1.85
C LEU A 111 8.82 -0.45 0.94
N THR A 112 8.96 0.89 0.90
CA THR A 112 9.99 1.59 0.12
C THR A 112 11.38 1.49 0.74
N GLN A 113 11.46 1.33 2.08
CA GLN A 113 12.73 1.28 2.81
C GLN A 113 13.67 0.18 2.30
N ARG A 114 13.12 -0.88 1.68
CA ARG A 114 13.92 -1.90 0.98
C ARG A 114 14.27 -1.57 -0.45
N ARG A 115 13.45 -0.82 -1.20
CA ARG A 115 13.81 -0.38 -2.55
C ARG A 115 15.15 0.35 -2.51
N GLN A 116 15.42 1.15 -1.47
CA GLN A 116 16.73 1.79 -1.26
C GLN A 116 17.87 0.79 -1.03
N ARG A 117 17.68 -0.25 -0.22
CA ARG A 117 18.71 -1.28 0.05
C ARG A 117 19.07 -2.15 -1.16
N PHE A 118 18.18 -2.29 -2.15
CA PHE A 118 18.48 -3.01 -3.39
C PHE A 118 19.16 -2.13 -4.46
N ILE A 119 19.04 -0.80 -4.37
CA ILE A 119 19.70 0.13 -5.31
C ILE A 119 21.18 0.33 -4.96
N GLU A 120 21.61 0.04 -3.73
CA GLU A 120 23.03 0.04 -3.29
C GLU A 120 23.84 -1.17 -3.78
N GLY A 121 23.47 -1.77 -4.91
CA GLY A 121 24.13 -2.96 -5.50
C GLY A 121 24.70 -2.77 -6.89
N ILE A 122 24.59 -1.58 -7.50
CA ILE A 122 25.16 -1.31 -8.83
C ILE A 122 26.51 -0.58 -8.66
N PRO A 123 27.67 -1.26 -8.79
CA PRO A 123 28.93 -0.54 -8.96
C PRO A 123 28.86 0.28 -10.27
N GLN A 124 29.27 1.54 -10.17
CA GLN A 124 29.47 2.46 -11.30
C GLN A 124 30.51 1.91 -12.28
#